data_AF-A0A919JXT7-F1
#
_entry.id   AF-A0A919JXT7-F1
#
_cell.length_a   1.000
_cell.length_b   1.000
_cell.length_c   1.000
_cell.angle_alpha   90.00
_cell.angle_beta   90.00
_cell.angle_gamma   90.00
#
_symmetry.space_group_name_H-M   'P 1'
#
loop_
_entity.id
_entity.type
_entity.pdbx_description
1 polymer ?
#
loop_
_entity_poly.entity_id
_entity_poly.type
_entity_poly.pdbx_seq_one_letter_code
_entity_poly.pdbx_strand_id
1 'polypeptide(L)'
;MSDLGELRKIPAARQRLDAEELALIDRCRRAGATWAEVAEALGLASRQAAEQRRLRLATAVQPVRAELDEGYGTGLAELRAAAVALHRRIGADRRWDKRFGRAALVRETLAAAPEAVGGSLFSLVNDVMGDLAEAGGPLPGPSRAAVERLRAAWEAASAQS
;
A
#
# COMPACT_ATOMS: atom_id res chain seq x y z
N MET A 1 9.83 -7.83 34.69
CA MET A 1 10.33 -7.35 33.39
C MET A 1 11.68 -6.70 33.65
N SER A 2 12.74 -7.06 32.91
CA SER A 2 14.07 -6.44 33.09
C SER A 2 14.26 -5.27 32.15
N ASP A 3 15.01 -4.25 32.56
CA ASP A 3 15.28 -3.05 31.76
C ASP A 3 15.91 -3.37 30.39
N LEU A 4 16.72 -4.44 30.33
CA LEU A 4 17.28 -4.96 29.08
C LEU A 4 16.20 -5.50 28.12
N GLY A 5 15.12 -6.08 28.65
CA GLY A 5 13.97 -6.52 27.87
C GLY A 5 13.21 -5.34 27.24
N GLU A 6 13.07 -4.22 27.94
CA GLU A 6 12.45 -3.01 27.40
C GLU A 6 13.34 -2.33 26.35
N LEU A 7 14.65 -2.27 26.55
CA LEU A 7 15.58 -1.75 25.55
C LEU A 7 15.51 -2.53 24.22
N ARG A 8 15.31 -3.85 24.27
CA ARG A 8 15.15 -4.69 23.08
C ARG A 8 13.88 -4.39 22.27
N LYS A 9 12.88 -3.73 22.87
CA LYS A 9 11.64 -3.33 22.17
C LYS A 9 11.79 -2.00 21.41
N ILE A 10 12.79 -1.18 21.75
CA ILE A 10 13.00 0.14 21.14
C ILE A 10 13.18 0.06 19.62
N PRO A 11 13.96 -0.88 19.04
CA PRO A 11 14.08 -0.99 17.59
C PRO A 11 12.72 -1.21 16.90
N ALA A 12 11.90 -2.14 17.39
CA ALA A 12 10.58 -2.42 16.85
C ALA A 12 9.59 -1.25 17.02
N ALA A 13 9.74 -0.44 18.07
CA ALA A 13 8.96 0.79 18.25
C ALA A 13 9.38 1.87 17.25
N ARG A 14 10.70 2.06 17.04
CA ARG A 14 11.24 3.01 16.05
C ARG A 14 10.83 2.63 14.63
N GLN A 15 10.87 1.35 14.30
CA GLN A 15 10.44 0.85 12.99
C GLN A 15 8.97 1.14 12.71
N ARG A 16 8.09 0.92 13.70
CA ARG A 16 6.67 1.28 13.56
C ARG A 16 6.49 2.77 13.34
N LEU A 17 7.20 3.60 14.11
CA LEU A 17 7.16 5.04 13.95
C LEU A 17 7.66 5.49 12.56
N ASP A 18 8.76 4.92 12.07
CA ASP A 18 9.30 5.23 10.74
C ASP A 18 8.32 4.82 9.62
N ALA A 19 7.63 3.69 9.76
CA ALA A 19 6.60 3.25 8.83
C ALA A 19 5.37 4.18 8.84
N GLU A 20 4.91 4.58 10.03
CA GLU A 20 3.80 5.52 10.20
C GLU A 20 4.13 6.90 9.61
N GLU A 21 5.34 7.41 9.86
CA GLU A 21 5.83 8.67 9.30
C GLU A 21 5.86 8.61 7.77
N LEU A 22 6.41 7.55 7.18
CA LEU A 22 6.45 7.35 5.72
C LEU A 22 5.03 7.33 5.12
N ALA A 23 4.12 6.58 5.74
CA ALA A 23 2.74 6.47 5.27
C ALA A 23 2.00 7.81 5.34
N LEU A 24 2.23 8.60 6.40
CA LEU A 24 1.66 9.95 6.54
C LEU A 24 2.19 10.90 5.47
N ILE A 25 3.51 10.94 5.26
CA ILE A 25 4.14 11.75 4.21
C ILE A 25 3.51 11.40 2.86
N ASP A 26 3.42 10.11 2.52
CA ASP A 26 2.88 9.67 1.23
C ASP A 26 1.38 9.97 1.07
N ARG A 27 0.58 9.89 2.15
CA ARG A 27 -0.83 10.33 2.13
C ARG A 27 -0.95 11.83 1.90
N CYS A 28 -0.18 12.66 2.61
CA CYS A 28 -0.17 14.10 2.41
C CYS A 28 0.24 14.48 0.98
N ARG A 29 1.26 13.80 0.43
CA ARG A 29 1.71 14.01 -0.95
C ARG A 29 0.63 13.62 -1.97
N ARG A 30 -0.13 12.54 -1.75
CA ARG A 30 -1.27 12.16 -2.58
C ARG A 30 -2.42 13.16 -2.49
N ALA A 31 -2.63 13.75 -1.31
CA ALA A 31 -3.61 14.81 -1.09
C ALA A 31 -3.20 16.18 -1.66
N GLY A 32 -2.00 16.29 -2.23
CA GLY A 32 -1.51 17.49 -2.90
C GLY A 32 -0.56 18.38 -2.08
N ALA A 33 -0.26 18.03 -0.82
CA ALA A 33 0.67 18.79 0.00
C ALA A 33 2.05 18.86 -0.66
N THR A 34 2.66 20.04 -0.69
CA THR A 34 4.00 20.32 -1.21
C THR A 34 5.09 19.83 -0.24
N TRP A 35 6.32 19.68 -0.74
CA TRP A 35 7.45 19.33 0.11
C TRP A 35 7.81 20.41 1.14
N ALA A 36 7.43 21.67 0.90
CA ALA A 36 7.59 22.75 1.85
C ALA A 36 6.64 22.59 3.05
N GLU A 37 5.35 22.31 2.80
CA GLU A 37 4.36 22.04 3.85
C GLU A 37 4.72 20.79 4.65
N VAL A 38 5.23 19.74 4.00
CA VAL A 38 5.73 18.55 4.69
C VAL A 38 6.96 18.87 5.56
N ALA A 39 7.89 19.70 5.06
CA ALA A 39 9.05 20.11 5.85
C ALA A 39 8.63 20.90 7.09
N GLU A 40 7.71 21.86 6.94
CA GLU A 40 7.16 22.64 8.03
C GLU A 40 6.48 21.75 9.08
N ALA A 41 5.61 20.83 8.64
CA ALA A 41 4.90 19.90 9.53
C ALA A 41 5.84 18.97 10.32
N LEU A 42 6.98 18.59 9.72
CA LEU A 42 8.00 17.73 10.36
C LEU A 42 9.07 18.53 11.13
N GLY A 43 9.00 19.86 11.16
CA GLY A 43 10.03 20.71 11.77
C GLY A 43 11.39 20.67 11.08
N LEU A 44 11.41 20.39 9.77
CA LEU A 44 12.61 20.30 8.95
C LEU A 44 12.97 21.64 8.32
N ALA A 45 14.26 21.93 8.22
CA ALA A 45 14.77 23.22 7.76
C ALA A 45 14.49 23.52 6.27
N SER A 46 14.16 22.52 5.45
CA SER A 46 13.95 22.72 4.01
C SER A 46 13.12 21.61 3.34
N ARG A 47 12.59 21.92 2.16
CA ARG A 47 11.94 20.93 1.27
C ARG A 47 12.84 19.74 0.96
N GLN A 48 14.14 19.99 0.75
CA GLN A 48 15.10 18.95 0.43
C GLN A 48 15.33 18.02 1.62
N ALA A 49 15.31 18.56 2.85
CA ALA A 49 15.39 17.73 4.05
C ALA A 49 14.18 16.78 4.17
N ALA A 50 12.98 17.26 3.81
CA ALA A 50 11.77 16.42 3.76
C ALA A 50 11.85 15.32 2.68
N GLU A 51 12.28 15.68 1.47
CA GLU A 51 12.51 14.71 0.39
C GLU A 51 13.51 13.62 0.81
N GLN A 52 14.64 14.02 1.42
CA GLN A 52 15.66 13.10 1.92
C GLN A 52 15.19 12.25 3.11
N ARG A 53 14.37 12.80 4.02
CA ARG A 53 13.74 12.03 5.12
C ARG A 53 12.86 10.93 4.54
N ARG A 54 11.98 11.25 3.59
CA ARG A 54 11.13 10.26 2.91
C ARG A 54 11.94 9.18 2.20
N LEU A 55 13.01 9.53 1.50
CA LEU A 55 13.89 8.56 0.85
C LEU A 55 14.55 7.61 1.87
N ARG A 56 15.08 8.15 2.98
CA ARG A 56 15.67 7.33 4.04
C ARG A 56 14.66 6.40 4.69
N LEU A 57 13.46 6.91 4.98
CA LEU A 57 12.37 6.11 5.53
C LEU A 57 11.96 4.98 4.57
N ALA A 58 11.84 5.26 3.28
CA ALA A 58 11.50 4.25 2.28
C ALA A 58 12.53 3.11 2.25
N THR A 59 13.82 3.42 2.34
CA THR A 59 14.89 2.42 2.43
C THR A 59 14.88 1.65 3.75
N ALA A 60 14.50 2.28 4.87
CA ALA A 60 14.45 1.64 6.19
C ALA A 60 13.21 0.74 6.38
N VAL A 61 12.07 1.12 5.82
CA VAL A 61 10.79 0.39 5.94
C VAL A 61 10.73 -0.82 5.00
N GLN A 62 11.34 -0.74 3.82
CA GLN A 62 11.38 -1.83 2.84
C GLN A 62 11.96 -3.16 3.37
N PRO A 63 13.12 -3.22 4.05
CA PRO A 63 13.66 -4.46 4.60
C PRO A 63 12.80 -5.03 5.73
N VAL A 64 12.20 -4.18 6.57
CA VAL A 64 11.33 -4.63 7.67
C VAL A 64 10.01 -5.18 7.15
N ARG A 65 9.44 -4.59 6.10
CA ARG A 65 8.28 -5.20 5.42
C ARG A 65 8.60 -6.56 4.83
N ALA A 66 9.78 -6.73 4.26
CA ALA A 66 10.21 -8.04 3.76
C ALA A 66 10.33 -9.06 4.90
N GLU A 67 10.87 -8.69 6.08
CA GLU A 67 10.91 -9.55 7.28
C GLU A 67 9.51 -9.86 7.87
N LEU A 68 8.58 -8.89 7.84
CA LEU A 68 7.19 -9.09 8.31
C LEU A 68 6.35 -9.90 7.33
N ASP A 69 6.56 -9.72 6.02
CA ASP A 69 5.96 -10.51 4.95
C ASP A 69 6.65 -11.89 4.84
N GLU A 70 7.85 -12.08 5.39
CA GLU A 70 8.59 -13.37 5.43
C GLU A 70 7.80 -14.46 6.16
N GLY A 71 6.97 -14.07 7.15
CA GLY A 71 6.03 -14.96 7.82
C GLY A 71 4.82 -15.39 6.97
N TYR A 72 4.58 -14.73 5.83
CA TYR A 72 3.48 -14.99 4.89
C TYR A 72 3.94 -15.47 3.50
N GLY A 73 5.25 -15.44 3.21
CA GLY A 73 5.86 -16.00 2.01
C GLY A 73 5.71 -15.16 0.72
N THR A 74 6.29 -15.65 -0.38
CA THR A 74 6.34 -15.01 -1.71
C THR A 74 4.96 -14.60 -2.25
N GLY A 75 3.90 -15.34 -1.89
CA GLY A 75 2.53 -15.06 -2.33
C GLY A 75 1.99 -13.71 -1.86
N LEU A 76 2.32 -13.26 -0.65
CA LEU A 76 1.83 -11.99 -0.13
C LEU A 76 2.48 -10.79 -0.84
N ALA A 77 3.77 -10.91 -1.15
CA ALA A 77 4.50 -9.90 -1.90
C ALA A 77 3.96 -9.76 -3.34
N GLU A 78 3.65 -10.88 -4.00
CA GLU A 78 3.03 -10.90 -5.32
C GLU A 78 1.61 -10.30 -5.30
N LEU A 79 0.81 -10.63 -4.29
CA LEU A 79 -0.53 -10.06 -4.09
C LEU A 79 -0.46 -8.53 -3.93
N ARG A 80 0.47 -8.04 -3.11
CA ARG A 80 0.70 -6.59 -2.93
C ARG A 80 1.11 -5.93 -4.24
N ALA A 81 2.06 -6.51 -4.96
CA ALA A 81 2.52 -5.99 -6.24
C ALA A 81 1.39 -5.92 -7.27
N ALA A 82 0.54 -6.95 -7.34
CA ALA A 82 -0.61 -6.98 -8.22
C ALA A 82 -1.66 -5.91 -7.86
N ALA A 83 -1.93 -5.70 -6.58
CA ALA A 83 -2.87 -4.68 -6.10
C ALA A 83 -2.38 -3.26 -6.45
N VAL A 84 -1.09 -2.97 -6.23
CA VAL A 84 -0.47 -1.68 -6.60
C VAL A 84 -0.49 -1.47 -8.12
N ALA A 85 -0.22 -2.52 -8.90
CA ALA A 85 -0.27 -2.46 -10.35
C ALA A 85 -1.68 -2.15 -10.87
N LEU A 86 -2.72 -2.76 -10.27
CA LEU A 86 -4.11 -2.47 -10.59
C LEU A 86 -4.46 -1.01 -10.23
N HIS A 87 -4.11 -0.55 -9.02
CA HIS A 87 -4.33 0.84 -8.60
C HIS A 87 -3.74 1.86 -9.60
N ARG A 88 -2.50 1.63 -10.03
CA ARG A 88 -1.84 2.47 -11.02
C ARG A 88 -2.56 2.45 -12.37
N ARG A 89 -3.01 1.27 -12.80
CA ARG A 89 -3.71 1.09 -14.09
C ARG A 89 -5.04 1.82 -14.11
N ILE A 90 -5.85 1.68 -13.06
CA ILE A 90 -7.15 2.35 -12.97
C ILE A 90 -7.00 3.86 -12.78
N GLY A 91 -5.93 4.30 -12.10
CA GLY A 91 -5.57 5.72 -12.02
C GLY A 91 -5.23 6.34 -13.38
N ALA A 92 -4.73 5.56 -14.33
CA ALA A 92 -4.49 6.01 -15.71
C ALA A 92 -5.77 6.04 -16.57
N ASP A 93 -6.84 5.37 -16.16
CA ASP A 93 -8.12 5.38 -16.86
C ASP A 93 -9.02 6.51 -16.35
N ARG A 94 -9.05 7.63 -17.07
CA ARG A 94 -9.86 8.82 -16.72
C ARG A 94 -11.36 8.56 -16.65
N ARG A 95 -11.85 7.45 -17.20
CA ARG A 95 -13.27 7.08 -17.16
C ARG A 95 -13.59 6.07 -16.07
N TRP A 96 -12.60 5.58 -15.33
CA TRP A 96 -12.72 4.47 -14.38
C TRP A 96 -13.95 4.62 -13.46
N ASP A 97 -14.06 5.73 -12.74
CA ASP A 97 -15.13 5.96 -11.74
C ASP A 97 -16.54 5.96 -12.31
N LYS A 98 -16.67 6.15 -13.62
CA LYS A 98 -17.96 6.18 -14.32
C LYS A 98 -18.31 4.84 -14.97
N ARG A 99 -17.45 3.82 -14.85
CA ARG A 99 -17.67 2.53 -15.51
C ARG A 99 -18.73 1.68 -14.82
N PHE A 100 -18.79 1.73 -13.50
CA PHE A 100 -19.75 0.98 -12.67
C PHE A 100 -19.86 1.65 -11.29
N GLY A 101 -20.93 1.34 -10.56
CA GLY A 101 -21.27 2.05 -9.32
C GLY A 101 -20.18 2.02 -8.24
N ARG A 102 -19.43 0.92 -8.13
CA ARG A 102 -18.36 0.71 -7.14
C ARG A 102 -16.96 1.12 -7.62
N ALA A 103 -16.82 1.68 -8.82
CA ALA A 103 -15.50 1.90 -9.41
C ALA A 103 -14.60 2.84 -8.59
N ALA A 104 -15.19 3.92 -8.05
CA ALA A 104 -14.45 4.84 -7.17
C ALA A 104 -13.97 4.15 -5.88
N LEU A 105 -14.82 3.28 -5.31
CA LEU A 105 -14.51 2.51 -4.11
C LEU A 105 -13.35 1.55 -4.35
N VAL A 106 -13.36 0.78 -5.45
CA VAL A 106 -12.24 -0.08 -5.84
C VAL A 106 -10.92 0.68 -5.86
N ARG A 107 -10.91 1.91 -6.41
CA ARG A 107 -9.70 2.72 -6.48
C ARG A 107 -9.23 3.18 -5.10
N GLU A 108 -10.16 3.64 -4.28
CA GLU A 108 -9.89 4.10 -2.92
C GLU A 108 -9.35 2.95 -2.05
N THR A 109 -10.02 1.80 -2.07
CA THR A 109 -9.62 0.59 -1.36
C THR A 109 -8.22 0.14 -1.78
N LEU A 110 -7.93 0.10 -3.08
CA LEU A 110 -6.59 -0.25 -3.59
C LEU A 110 -5.49 0.77 -3.22
N ALA A 111 -5.85 2.01 -2.88
CA ALA A 111 -4.86 3.01 -2.46
C ALA A 111 -4.20 2.66 -1.11
N ALA A 112 -4.85 1.82 -0.29
CA ALA A 112 -4.32 1.33 0.97
C ALA A 112 -3.41 0.09 0.83
N ALA A 113 -3.43 -0.59 -0.33
CA ALA A 113 -2.69 -1.83 -0.55
C ALA A 113 -1.17 -1.76 -0.33
N PRO A 114 -0.43 -0.66 -0.65
CA PRO A 114 1.00 -0.59 -0.36
C PRO A 114 1.33 -0.73 1.14
N GLU A 115 0.41 -0.26 1.99
CA GLU A 115 0.63 -0.09 3.43
C GLU A 115 -0.09 -1.16 4.28
N ALA A 116 -0.96 -1.97 3.67
CA ALA A 116 -1.75 -2.96 4.39
C ALA A 116 -0.88 -4.10 4.95
N VAL A 117 -1.06 -4.46 6.23
CA VAL A 117 -0.47 -5.68 6.82
C VAL A 117 -1.10 -6.93 6.19
N GLY A 118 -0.42 -8.09 6.25
CA GLY A 118 -0.81 -9.29 5.48
C GLY A 118 -2.29 -9.69 5.55
N GLY A 119 -2.84 -9.89 6.75
CA GLY A 119 -4.26 -10.21 6.92
C GLY A 119 -5.21 -9.12 6.40
N SER A 120 -4.87 -7.84 6.61
CA SER A 120 -5.64 -6.71 6.08
C SER A 120 -5.55 -6.60 4.55
N LEU A 121 -4.43 -6.99 3.94
CA LEU A 121 -4.27 -7.03 2.50
C LEU A 121 -5.20 -8.07 1.87
N PHE A 122 -5.34 -9.24 2.49
CA PHE A 122 -6.30 -10.27 2.03
C PHE A 122 -7.75 -9.79 2.08
N SER A 123 -8.19 -9.19 3.20
CA SER A 123 -9.55 -8.65 3.32
C SER A 123 -9.79 -7.54 2.29
N LEU A 124 -8.84 -6.61 2.15
CA LEU A 124 -8.91 -5.52 1.18
C LEU A 124 -9.05 -6.05 -0.25
N VAL A 125 -8.24 -7.03 -0.64
CA VAL A 125 -8.29 -7.63 -1.98
C VAL A 125 -9.60 -8.39 -2.18
N ASN A 126 -10.08 -9.12 -1.18
CA ASN A 126 -11.38 -9.78 -1.24
C ASN A 126 -12.53 -8.79 -1.50
N ASP A 127 -12.56 -7.66 -0.79
CA ASP A 127 -13.57 -6.62 -0.96
C ASP A 127 -13.49 -6.01 -2.37
N VAL A 128 -12.27 -5.72 -2.86
CA VAL A 128 -12.03 -5.26 -4.23
C VAL A 128 -12.53 -6.26 -5.26
N MET A 129 -12.32 -7.56 -5.06
CA MET A 129 -12.80 -8.59 -5.98
C MET A 129 -14.34 -8.67 -6.01
N GLY A 130 -15.00 -8.49 -4.85
CA GLY A 130 -16.45 -8.36 -4.76
C GLY A 130 -16.98 -7.15 -5.52
N ASP A 131 -16.41 -5.97 -5.28
CA ASP A 131 -16.79 -4.74 -5.97
C ASP A 131 -16.54 -4.81 -7.49
N LEU A 132 -15.47 -5.49 -7.93
CA LEU A 132 -15.16 -5.72 -9.35
C LEU A 132 -16.14 -6.71 -9.99
N ALA A 133 -16.70 -7.67 -9.24
CA ALA A 133 -17.71 -8.59 -9.75
C ALA A 133 -19.05 -7.88 -10.04
N GLU A 134 -19.32 -6.75 -9.38
CA GLU A 134 -20.47 -5.88 -9.67
C GLU A 134 -20.30 -5.07 -10.97
N ALA A 135 -19.15 -5.15 -11.65
CA ALA A 135 -18.97 -4.52 -12.95
C ALA A 135 -19.86 -5.20 -14.00
N GLY A 136 -21.03 -4.62 -14.26
CA GLY A 136 -22.03 -5.13 -15.21
C GLY A 136 -21.61 -5.16 -16.70
N GLY A 137 -20.33 -4.96 -17.02
CA GLY A 137 -19.81 -4.98 -18.38
C GLY A 137 -18.28 -5.18 -18.43
N PRO A 138 -17.75 -5.58 -19.60
CA PRO A 138 -16.34 -5.94 -19.74
C PRO A 138 -15.42 -4.74 -19.54
N LEU A 139 -14.46 -4.88 -18.61
CA LEU A 139 -13.38 -3.91 -18.43
C LEU A 139 -12.48 -3.83 -19.68
N PRO A 140 -11.82 -2.69 -19.94
CA PRO A 140 -10.82 -2.57 -21.00
C PRO A 140 -9.72 -3.62 -20.85
N GLY A 141 -9.17 -4.12 -21.97
CA GLY A 141 -8.14 -5.17 -21.98
C GLY A 141 -7.00 -4.97 -20.96
N PRO A 142 -6.37 -3.78 -20.89
CA PRO A 142 -5.32 -3.52 -19.91
C PRO A 142 -5.76 -3.60 -18.45
N SER A 143 -6.97 -3.11 -18.13
CA SER A 143 -7.53 -3.17 -16.77
C SER A 143 -7.97 -4.58 -16.42
N ARG A 144 -8.60 -5.29 -17.37
CA ARG A 144 -8.97 -6.70 -17.24
C ARG A 144 -7.74 -7.56 -16.95
N ALA A 145 -6.66 -7.40 -17.73
CA ALA A 145 -5.42 -8.14 -17.49
C ALA A 145 -4.80 -7.84 -16.11
N ALA A 146 -4.96 -6.61 -15.60
CA ALA A 146 -4.50 -6.28 -14.24
C ALA A 146 -5.39 -6.93 -13.16
N VAL A 147 -6.71 -6.99 -13.37
CA VAL A 147 -7.64 -7.70 -12.48
C VAL A 147 -7.35 -9.20 -12.46
N GLU A 148 -7.12 -9.83 -13.62
CA GLU A 148 -6.79 -11.26 -13.68
C GLU A 148 -5.48 -11.59 -12.96
N ARG A 149 -4.46 -10.73 -13.06
CA ARG A 149 -3.22 -10.89 -12.28
C ARG A 149 -3.46 -10.77 -10.77
N LEU A 150 -4.31 -9.84 -10.34
CA LEU A 150 -4.67 -9.69 -8.93
C LEU A 150 -5.40 -10.93 -8.42
N ARG A 151 -6.34 -11.48 -9.20
CA ARG A 151 -7.06 -12.72 -8.87
C ARG A 151 -6.10 -13.90 -8.72
N ALA A 152 -5.21 -14.10 -9.70
CA ALA A 152 -4.24 -15.19 -9.67
C ALA A 152 -3.30 -15.11 -8.45
N ALA A 153 -2.83 -13.89 -8.12
CA ALA A 153 -1.98 -13.68 -6.94
C ALA A 153 -2.75 -13.94 -5.63
N TRP A 154 -4.03 -13.56 -5.57
CA TRP A 154 -4.88 -13.80 -4.40
C TRP A 154 -5.11 -15.31 -4.19
N GLU A 155 -5.47 -16.04 -5.25
CA GLU A 155 -5.66 -17.50 -5.20
C GLU A 155 -4.38 -18.23 -4.79
N ALA A 156 -3.23 -17.84 -5.36
CA ALA A 156 -1.94 -18.40 -5.00
C ALA A 156 -1.59 -18.14 -3.54
N ALA A 157 -1.83 -16.93 -3.04
CA ALA A 157 -1.55 -16.58 -1.65
C ALA A 157 -2.51 -17.27 -0.66
N SER A 158 -3.80 -17.43 -1.02
CA SER A 158 -4.79 -18.15 -0.23
C SER A 158 -4.54 -19.65 -0.14
N ALA A 159 -3.92 -20.26 -1.16
CA ALA A 159 -3.57 -21.68 -1.15
C ALA A 159 -2.33 -22.00 -0.28
N GLN A 160 -1.57 -20.99 0.13
CA GLN A 160 -0.33 -21.10 0.92
C GLN A 160 -0.51 -20.73 2.41
N SER A 161 -1.71 -20.26 2.79
CA SER A 161 -2.08 -19.87 4.16
C SER A 161 -2.82 -20.99 4.88
#